data_AF-A0A536FK00-F1
#
_entry.id   AF-A0A536FK00-F1
#
_cell.length_a   1.000
_cell.length_b   1.000
_cell.length_c   1.000
_cell.angle_alpha   90.00
_cell.angle_beta   90.00
_cell.angle_gamma   90.00
#
_symmetry.space_group_name_H-M   'P 1'
#
loop_
_entity.id
_entity.type
_entity.pdbx_description
1 polymer ?
#
loop_
_entity_poly.entity_id
_entity_poly.type
_entity_poly.pdbx_seq_one_letter_code
_entity_poly.pdbx_strand_id
1 'polypeptide(L)'
;MRRRQRGFTLVEMMVGLAILSIVTLAMAGTFLVASRAVSNEARAIAADEADSAASLWLTRDLNSAAALPALPVTINLANTLSLTYGSPPVVVIYSVNNNRDLVRTVNGLATTAARGVTSVTVTAAGCYATVAIQPSAIGATAATFNVSNRPGGCW
;
A
#
# COMPACT_ATOMS: atom_id res chain seq x y z
N MET A 1 30.64 -15.44 65.15
CA MET A 1 31.23 -14.88 63.91
C MET A 1 30.24 -13.88 63.31
N ARG A 2 30.44 -12.56 63.51
CA ARG A 2 29.59 -11.53 62.89
C ARG A 2 30.20 -11.11 61.55
N ARG A 3 29.53 -11.40 60.43
CA ARG A 3 29.90 -10.90 59.10
C ARG A 3 29.76 -9.37 59.10
N ARG A 4 30.86 -8.65 58.85
CA ARG A 4 30.82 -7.20 58.57
C ARG A 4 30.11 -6.99 57.24
N GLN A 5 28.90 -6.46 57.26
CA GLN A 5 28.28 -5.86 56.08
C GLN A 5 29.01 -4.52 55.84
N ARG A 6 29.79 -4.43 54.74
CA ARG A 6 30.32 -3.14 54.28
C ARG A 6 29.18 -2.40 53.58
N GLY A 7 28.75 -1.27 54.13
CA GLY A 7 27.76 -0.40 53.49
C GLY A 7 28.34 0.22 52.22
N PHE A 8 27.54 0.28 51.16
CA PHE A 8 27.89 0.88 49.87
C PHE A 8 28.26 2.37 50.05
N THR A 9 29.33 2.82 49.40
CA THR A 9 29.70 4.25 49.41
C THR A 9 28.80 5.03 48.44
N LEU A 10 28.59 6.32 48.71
CA LEU A 10 27.77 7.22 47.88
C LEU A 10 28.29 7.27 46.42
N VAL A 11 29.62 7.19 46.28
CA VAL A 11 30.31 7.14 44.98
C VAL A 11 29.96 5.86 44.21
N GLU A 12 29.97 4.68 44.84
CA GLU A 12 29.61 3.43 44.17
C GLU A 12 28.13 3.41 43.74
N MET A 13 27.22 4.03 44.51
CA MET A 13 25.84 4.21 44.09
C MET A 13 25.73 5.13 42.85
N MET A 14 26.44 6.26 42.85
CA MET A 14 26.42 7.19 41.72
C MET A 14 26.98 6.56 40.44
N VAL A 15 28.09 5.82 40.56
CA VAL A 15 28.69 5.08 39.43
C VAL A 15 27.75 3.97 38.96
N GLY A 16 27.12 3.22 39.87
CA GLY A 16 26.14 2.20 39.52
C GLY A 16 24.94 2.75 38.76
N LEU A 17 24.39 3.90 39.20
CA LEU A 17 23.30 4.58 38.51
C LEU A 17 23.72 5.13 37.14
N ALA A 18 24.94 5.65 37.02
CA ALA A 18 25.47 6.14 35.76
C ALA A 18 25.65 5.00 34.74
N ILE A 19 26.18 3.85 35.16
CA ILE A 19 26.31 2.69 34.28
C ILE A 19 24.92 2.16 33.89
N LEU A 20 23.99 2.05 34.84
CA LEU A 20 22.63 1.59 34.56
C LEU A 20 21.91 2.52 33.59
N SER A 21 22.04 3.84 33.72
CA SER A 21 21.40 4.80 32.82
C SER A 21 21.96 4.71 31.40
N ILE A 22 23.27 4.55 31.24
CA ILE A 22 23.90 4.36 29.93
C ILE A 22 23.40 3.06 29.28
N VAL A 23 23.38 1.94 30.03
CA VAL A 23 22.94 0.64 29.50
C VAL A 23 21.47 0.67 29.10
N THR A 24 20.60 1.23 29.95
CA THR A 24 19.17 1.35 29.65
C THR A 24 18.91 2.25 28.45
N LEU A 25 19.62 3.36 28.32
CA LEU A 25 19.52 4.25 27.15
C LEU A 25 19.98 3.53 25.86
N ALA A 26 21.09 2.79 25.93
CA ALA A 26 21.59 2.01 24.80
C ALA A 26 20.56 0.96 24.35
N MET A 27 19.96 0.22 25.29
CA MET A 27 18.91 -0.76 25.00
C MET A 27 17.62 -0.12 24.46
N ALA A 28 17.22 1.04 25.00
CA ALA A 28 16.08 1.78 24.48
C ALA A 28 16.31 2.28 23.04
N GLY A 29 17.54 2.73 22.74
CA GLY A 29 17.94 3.15 21.40
C GLY A 29 17.87 2.02 20.38
N THR A 30 18.38 0.83 20.71
CA THR A 30 18.32 -0.32 19.79
C THR A 30 16.88 -0.78 19.55
N PHE A 31 16.04 -0.79 20.59
CA PHE A 31 14.62 -1.13 20.44
C PHE A 31 13.86 -0.14 19.56
N LEU A 32 14.15 1.15 19.70
CA LEU A 32 13.56 2.20 18.87
C LEU A 32 13.96 2.07 17.39
N VAL A 33 15.22 1.73 17.11
CA VAL A 33 15.66 1.46 15.72
C VAL A 33 14.97 0.20 15.17
N ALA A 34 14.91 -0.87 15.94
CA ALA A 34 14.25 -2.11 15.54
C ALA A 34 12.75 -1.89 15.23
N SER A 35 12.03 -1.20 16.10
CA SER A 35 10.60 -0.90 15.89
C SER A 35 10.34 -0.05 14.65
N ARG A 36 11.22 0.91 14.34
CA ARG A 36 11.14 1.70 13.11
C ARG A 36 11.39 0.84 11.87
N ALA A 37 12.39 -0.03 11.91
CA ALA A 37 12.70 -0.94 10.81
C ALA A 37 11.49 -1.86 10.50
N VAL A 38 10.94 -2.51 11.52
CA VAL A 38 9.74 -3.37 11.39
C VAL A 38 8.55 -2.59 10.85
N SER A 39 8.32 -1.36 11.33
CA SER A 39 7.23 -0.52 10.85
C SER A 39 7.38 -0.13 9.38
N ASN A 40 8.61 0.11 8.92
CA ASN A 40 8.88 0.43 7.52
C ASN A 40 8.68 -0.79 6.63
N GLU A 41 9.14 -1.97 7.04
CA GLU A 41 8.91 -3.22 6.31
C GLU A 41 7.42 -3.55 6.22
N ALA A 42 6.67 -3.40 7.32
CA ALA A 42 5.22 -3.61 7.32
C ALA A 42 4.50 -2.67 6.33
N ARG A 43 4.96 -1.43 6.19
CA ARG A 43 4.41 -0.47 5.21
C ARG A 43 4.76 -0.85 3.78
N ALA A 44 5.98 -1.33 3.53
CA ALA A 44 6.39 -1.80 2.21
C ALA A 44 5.56 -3.02 1.78
N ILE A 45 5.38 -4.00 2.67
CA ILE A 45 4.53 -5.18 2.41
C ILE A 45 3.08 -4.76 2.11
N ALA A 46 2.53 -3.82 2.88
CA ALA A 46 1.17 -3.33 2.65
C ALA A 46 1.02 -2.60 1.30
N ALA A 47 2.08 -1.92 0.83
CA ALA A 47 2.10 -1.31 -0.50
C ALA A 47 2.15 -2.38 -1.60
N ASP A 48 3.05 -3.36 -1.47
CA ASP A 48 3.21 -4.45 -2.44
C ASP A 48 1.94 -5.30 -2.57
N GLU A 49 1.23 -5.56 -1.46
CA GLU A 49 -0.04 -6.28 -1.46
C GLU A 49 -1.14 -5.48 -2.19
N ALA A 50 -1.22 -4.17 -1.94
CA ALA A 50 -2.16 -3.28 -2.62
C ALA A 50 -1.93 -3.28 -4.13
N ASP A 51 -0.67 -3.17 -4.56
CA ASP A 51 -0.27 -3.13 -5.96
C ASP A 51 -0.50 -4.48 -6.66
N SER A 52 -0.11 -5.58 -6.02
CA SER A 52 -0.29 -6.93 -6.56
C SER A 52 -1.75 -7.30 -6.73
N ALA A 53 -2.59 -7.02 -5.73
CA ALA A 53 -4.02 -7.33 -5.79
C ALA A 53 -4.73 -6.45 -6.84
N ALA A 54 -4.42 -5.15 -6.89
CA ALA A 54 -5.07 -4.23 -7.83
C ALA A 54 -4.67 -4.53 -9.28
N SER A 55 -3.37 -4.76 -9.54
CA SER A 55 -2.85 -5.00 -10.88
C SER A 55 -3.45 -6.23 -11.54
N LEU A 56 -3.71 -7.32 -10.81
CA LEU A 56 -4.34 -8.53 -11.34
C LEU A 56 -5.73 -8.25 -11.95
N TRP A 57 -6.60 -7.61 -11.18
CA TRP A 57 -7.96 -7.30 -11.64
C TRP A 57 -7.96 -6.24 -12.74
N LEU A 58 -7.18 -5.17 -12.57
CA LEU A 58 -7.08 -4.08 -13.56
C LEU A 58 -6.52 -4.58 -14.89
N THR A 59 -5.45 -5.40 -14.87
CA THR A 59 -4.89 -5.98 -16.09
C THR A 59 -5.92 -6.83 -16.82
N ARG A 60 -6.62 -7.71 -16.08
CA ARG A 60 -7.64 -8.59 -16.67
C ARG A 60 -8.79 -7.82 -17.30
N ASP A 61 -9.32 -6.83 -16.60
CA ASP A 61 -10.50 -6.09 -17.04
C ASP A 61 -10.14 -5.06 -18.13
N LEU A 62 -8.96 -4.43 -18.04
CA LEU A 62 -8.47 -3.55 -19.09
C LEU A 62 -8.12 -4.33 -20.36
N ASN A 63 -7.59 -5.55 -20.29
CA ASN A 63 -7.33 -6.36 -21.48
C ASN A 63 -8.60 -6.91 -22.13
N SER A 64 -9.65 -7.19 -21.34
CA SER A 64 -10.90 -7.78 -21.86
C SER A 64 -11.94 -6.74 -22.32
N ALA A 65 -11.77 -5.47 -21.95
CA ALA A 65 -12.69 -4.40 -22.27
C ALA A 65 -12.89 -4.18 -23.79
N ALA A 66 -14.16 -4.28 -24.18
CA ALA A 66 -14.66 -4.13 -25.54
C ALA A 66 -14.80 -2.66 -25.95
N ALA A 67 -14.94 -1.74 -24.98
CA ALA A 67 -14.99 -0.30 -25.21
C ALA A 67 -13.99 0.45 -24.33
N LEU A 68 -13.27 1.39 -24.95
CA LEU A 68 -12.28 2.25 -24.33
C LEU A 68 -12.98 3.39 -23.56
N PRO A 69 -12.74 3.53 -22.24
CA PRO A 69 -13.13 4.75 -21.54
C PRO A 69 -12.32 5.92 -22.09
N ALA A 70 -12.88 7.12 -22.03
CA ALA A 70 -12.11 8.34 -22.28
C ALA A 70 -10.98 8.43 -21.26
N LEU A 71 -9.74 8.53 -21.73
CA LEU A 71 -8.54 8.65 -20.88
C LEU A 71 -7.86 10.00 -21.10
N PRO A 72 -7.10 10.52 -20.12
CA PRO A 72 -6.74 9.89 -18.83
C PRO A 72 -7.86 9.89 -17.79
N VAL A 73 -7.86 8.89 -16.91
CA VAL A 73 -8.79 8.81 -15.76
C VAL A 73 -8.00 8.52 -14.49
N THR A 74 -8.32 9.26 -13.43
CA THR A 74 -7.86 8.96 -12.08
C THR A 74 -9.03 8.48 -11.25
N ILE A 75 -8.99 7.21 -10.85
CA ILE A 75 -9.90 6.60 -9.88
C ILE A 75 -9.46 7.04 -8.49
N ASN A 76 -10.38 7.61 -7.72
CA ASN A 76 -10.18 8.02 -6.33
C ASN A 76 -11.54 8.04 -5.62
N LEU A 77 -11.64 8.75 -4.49
CA LEU A 77 -12.90 8.89 -3.75
C LEU A 77 -14.02 9.60 -4.52
N ALA A 78 -13.67 10.47 -5.47
CA ALA A 78 -14.62 11.29 -6.22
C ALA A 78 -14.92 10.71 -7.61
N ASN A 79 -13.94 10.02 -8.20
CA ASN A 79 -13.96 9.62 -9.60
C ASN A 79 -13.91 8.10 -9.73
N THR A 80 -14.62 7.58 -10.73
CA THR A 80 -14.69 6.16 -11.03
C THR A 80 -14.22 5.87 -12.46
N LEU A 81 -13.85 4.62 -12.71
CA LEU A 81 -13.58 4.11 -14.06
C LEU A 81 -14.65 3.08 -14.41
N SER A 82 -15.35 3.29 -15.52
CA SER A 82 -16.28 2.31 -16.07
C SER A 82 -15.64 1.57 -17.25
N LEU A 83 -15.70 0.26 -17.20
CA LEU A 83 -15.24 -0.65 -18.24
C LEU A 83 -16.43 -1.52 -18.67
N THR A 84 -16.47 -1.84 -19.97
CA THR A 84 -17.48 -2.76 -20.49
C THR A 84 -16.78 -3.81 -21.34
N TYR A 85 -17.05 -5.09 -21.08
CA TYR A 85 -16.53 -6.21 -21.87
C TYR A 85 -17.59 -7.26 -22.17
N GLY A 86 -17.33 -8.06 -23.21
CA GLY A 86 -18.16 -9.20 -23.62
C GLY A 86 -19.38 -8.84 -24.47
N SER A 87 -20.12 -9.88 -24.88
CA SER A 87 -21.44 -9.82 -25.52
C SER A 87 -22.29 -10.97 -24.98
N PRO A 88 -23.37 -10.73 -24.23
CA PRO A 88 -23.93 -9.43 -23.84
C PRO A 88 -23.01 -8.58 -22.95
N PRO A 89 -23.18 -7.24 -22.90
CA PRO A 89 -22.25 -6.35 -22.21
C PRO A 89 -22.26 -6.54 -20.69
N VAL A 90 -21.08 -6.69 -20.09
CA VAL A 90 -20.88 -6.68 -18.65
C VAL A 90 -20.19 -5.38 -18.25
N VAL A 91 -20.81 -4.62 -17.34
CA VAL A 91 -20.27 -3.34 -16.86
C VAL A 91 -19.53 -3.54 -15.56
N VAL A 92 -18.28 -3.07 -15.53
CA VAL A 92 -17.42 -3.07 -14.35
C VAL A 92 -17.05 -1.65 -13.99
N ILE A 93 -17.33 -1.27 -12.75
CA ILE A 93 -17.02 0.06 -12.22
C ILE A 93 -15.97 -0.08 -11.13
N TYR A 94 -14.87 0.65 -11.28
CA TYR A 94 -13.85 0.78 -10.25
C TYR A 94 -14.01 2.10 -9.51
N SER A 95 -13.89 2.06 -8.18
CA SER A 95 -13.87 3.23 -7.31
C SER A 95 -12.92 3.00 -6.14
N VAL A 96 -12.48 4.07 -5.49
CA VAL A 96 -11.83 3.97 -4.17
C VAL A 96 -12.83 4.39 -3.10
N ASN A 97 -13.00 3.58 -2.06
CA ASN A 97 -13.88 3.90 -0.94
C ASN A 97 -13.15 4.66 0.19
N ASN A 98 -13.88 5.13 1.21
CA ASN A 98 -13.30 5.83 2.36
C ASN A 98 -12.29 5.00 3.17
N ASN A 99 -12.38 3.67 3.08
CA ASN A 99 -11.46 2.72 3.72
C ASN A 99 -10.16 2.54 2.93
N ARG A 100 -9.99 3.26 1.81
CA ARG A 100 -8.86 3.12 0.88
C ARG A 100 -8.82 1.74 0.25
N ASP A 101 -9.98 1.15 -0.03
CA ASP A 101 -10.07 -0.06 -0.82
C ASP A 101 -10.40 0.31 -2.26
N LEU A 102 -9.71 -0.34 -3.20
CA LEU A 102 -10.14 -0.36 -4.59
C LEU A 102 -11.31 -1.33 -4.70
N VAL A 103 -12.50 -0.78 -4.91
CA VAL A 103 -13.74 -1.54 -5.07
C VAL A 103 -13.98 -1.75 -6.56
N ARG A 104 -14.36 -2.99 -6.89
CA ARG A 104 -14.74 -3.43 -8.22
C ARG A 104 -16.19 -3.87 -8.19
N THR A 105 -17.05 -3.16 -8.90
CA THR A 105 -18.49 -3.45 -8.96
C THR A 105 -18.82 -4.05 -10.32
N VAL A 106 -19.27 -5.31 -10.34
CA VAL A 106 -19.71 -5.98 -11.57
C VAL A 106 -21.21 -6.15 -11.54
N ASN A 107 -21.92 -5.61 -12.55
CA ASN A 107 -23.37 -5.73 -12.65
C ASN A 107 -24.10 -5.38 -11.33
N GLY A 108 -23.60 -4.37 -10.62
CA GLY A 108 -24.14 -3.89 -9.34
C GLY A 108 -23.61 -4.61 -8.08
N LEU A 109 -22.85 -5.69 -8.21
CA LEU A 109 -22.26 -6.39 -7.07
C LEU A 109 -20.84 -5.87 -6.80
N ALA A 110 -20.65 -5.19 -5.67
CA ALA A 110 -19.37 -4.66 -5.24
C ALA A 110 -18.51 -5.72 -4.54
N THR A 111 -17.25 -5.84 -4.97
CA THR A 111 -16.23 -6.63 -4.29
C THR A 111 -14.95 -5.82 -4.10
N THR A 112 -14.18 -6.11 -3.05
CA THR A 112 -12.87 -5.49 -2.85
C THR A 112 -11.87 -6.12 -3.81
N ALA A 113 -11.34 -5.35 -4.76
CA ALA A 113 -10.28 -5.79 -5.67
C ALA A 113 -8.90 -5.68 -5.01
N ALA A 114 -8.66 -4.62 -4.24
CA ALA A 114 -7.45 -4.44 -3.45
C ALA A 114 -7.74 -3.59 -2.22
N ARG A 115 -6.94 -3.76 -1.17
CA ARG A 115 -6.97 -2.93 0.04
C ARG A 115 -5.78 -1.97 0.03
N GLY A 116 -5.92 -0.85 0.70
CA GLY A 116 -4.83 0.10 0.90
C GLY A 116 -4.42 0.89 -0.34
N VAL A 117 -5.34 1.18 -1.26
CA VAL A 117 -5.16 2.00 -2.47
C VAL A 117 -5.77 3.39 -2.27
N THR A 118 -5.00 4.44 -2.57
CA THR A 118 -5.46 5.84 -2.51
C THR A 118 -6.02 6.31 -3.84
N SER A 119 -5.34 5.96 -4.93
CA SER A 119 -5.80 6.28 -6.28
C SER A 119 -5.22 5.30 -7.30
N VAL A 120 -5.87 5.23 -8.45
CA VAL A 120 -5.35 4.52 -9.63
C VAL A 120 -5.50 5.46 -10.81
N THR A 121 -4.41 5.78 -11.49
CA THR A 121 -4.44 6.60 -12.71
C THR A 121 -4.21 5.72 -13.92
N VAL A 122 -5.08 5.84 -14.91
CA VAL A 122 -4.97 5.15 -16.19
C VAL A 122 -4.75 6.20 -17.26
N THR A 123 -3.66 6.06 -17.99
CA THR A 123 -3.30 6.89 -19.13
C THR A 123 -3.10 6.01 -20.34
N ALA A 124 -3.13 6.60 -21.53
CA ALA A 124 -3.01 5.84 -22.77
C ALA A 124 -2.11 6.53 -23.78
N ALA A 125 -1.41 5.69 -24.55
CA ALA A 125 -0.64 6.09 -25.71
C ALA A 125 -0.80 5.02 -26.79
N GLY A 126 -1.58 5.30 -27.83
CA GLY A 126 -1.92 4.35 -28.88
C GLY A 126 -2.59 3.10 -28.31
N CYS A 127 -2.00 1.93 -28.56
CA CYS A 127 -2.57 0.63 -28.17
C CYS A 127 -2.16 0.14 -26.78
N TYR A 128 -1.58 1.02 -25.96
CA TYR A 128 -1.09 0.70 -24.63
C TYR A 128 -1.71 1.62 -23.58
N ALA A 129 -2.04 1.03 -22.42
CA ALA A 129 -2.43 1.75 -21.23
C ALA A 129 -1.28 1.70 -20.23
N THR A 130 -0.99 2.83 -19.59
CA THR A 130 -0.15 2.85 -18.40
C THR A 130 -1.05 3.06 -17.20
N VAL A 131 -1.01 2.10 -16.27
CA VAL A 131 -1.74 2.13 -15.01
C VAL A 131 -0.75 2.44 -13.91
N ALA A 132 -1.04 3.46 -13.12
CA ALA A 132 -0.30 3.85 -11.92
C ALA A 132 -1.19 3.65 -10.69
N ILE A 133 -0.83 2.73 -9.81
CA ILE A 133 -1.51 2.49 -8.53
C ILE A 133 -0.74 3.27 -7.46
N GLN A 134 -1.44 4.07 -6.67
CA GLN A 134 -0.85 4.77 -5.53
C GLN A 134 -1.32 4.10 -4.24
N PRO A 135 -0.46 3.34 -3.55
CA PRO A 135 -0.78 2.78 -2.24
C PRO A 135 -1.01 3.86 -1.20
N SER A 136 -1.66 3.48 -0.11
CA SER A 136 -2.00 4.33 1.02
C SER A 136 -1.02 4.26 2.19
N ALA A 137 -0.07 3.33 2.12
CA ALA A 137 1.02 3.26 3.08
C ALA A 137 1.88 4.52 3.02
N ILE A 138 2.25 5.06 4.18
CA ILE A 138 2.99 6.32 4.28
C ILE A 138 4.37 6.15 3.62
N GLY A 139 4.69 7.03 2.67
CA GLY A 139 5.95 7.01 1.94
C GLY A 139 5.97 6.05 0.75
N ALA A 140 4.86 5.36 0.44
CA ALA A 140 4.77 4.51 -0.74
C ALA A 140 4.74 5.34 -2.03
N THR A 141 5.50 4.90 -3.02
CA THR A 141 5.51 5.46 -4.37
C THR A 141 4.48 4.75 -5.24
N ALA A 142 3.97 5.43 -6.27
CA ALA A 142 3.08 4.79 -7.22
C ALA A 142 3.80 3.67 -8.00
N ALA A 143 3.22 2.47 -8.01
CA ALA A 143 3.65 1.39 -8.87
C ALA A 143 3.01 1.54 -10.25
N THR A 144 3.80 1.34 -11.31
CA THR A 144 3.33 1.47 -12.69
C THR A 144 3.46 0.15 -13.43
N PHE A 145 2.45 -0.17 -14.23
CA PHE A 145 2.49 -1.29 -15.16
C PHE A 145 1.77 -0.93 -16.45
N ASN A 146 2.15 -1.61 -17.53
CA ASN A 146 1.55 -1.41 -18.83
C ASN A 146 0.58 -2.55 -19.14
N VAL A 147 -0.51 -2.19 -19.80
CA VAL A 147 -1.54 -3.12 -20.29
C VAL A 147 -1.59 -2.95 -21.81
N SER A 148 -1.42 -4.04 -22.55
CA SER A 148 -1.29 -4.04 -24.02
C SER A 148 -2.50 -4.65 -24.70
N ASN A 149 -2.85 -4.13 -25.89
CA ASN A 149 -3.67 -4.78 -26.92
C ASN A 149 -5.10 -5.14 -26.48
N ARG A 150 -6.07 -4.38 -27.00
CA ARG A 150 -7.49 -4.52 -26.62
C ARG A 150 -8.35 -5.02 -27.78
N PRO A 151 -9.34 -5.89 -27.50
CA PRO A 151 -10.40 -6.23 -28.46
C PRO A 151 -11.20 -5.03 -28.97
N GLY A 152 -11.22 -3.93 -28.21
CA GLY A 152 -11.95 -2.69 -28.53
C GLY A 152 -11.20 -1.64 -29.36
N GLY A 153 -9.97 -1.92 -29.82
CA GLY A 153 -9.13 -0.97 -30.55
C GLY A 153 -8.13 -0.20 -29.68
N CYS A 154 -7.52 0.85 -30.25
CA CYS A 154 -6.52 1.70 -29.61
C CYS A 154 -7.09 3.08 -29.27
N TRP A 155 -6.50 3.76 -28.28
CA TRP A 155 -6.91 5.09 -27.83
C TRP A 155 -6.39 6.20 -28.76
#